data_AF-A0A662XHQ6-F1
#
_entry.id   AF-A0A662XHQ6-F1
#
_cell.length_a   1.000
_cell.length_b   1.000
_cell.length_c   1.000
_cell.angle_alpha   90.00
_cell.angle_beta   90.00
_cell.angle_gamma   90.00
#
_symmetry.space_group_name_H-M   'P 1'
#
loop_
_entity.id
_entity.type
_entity.pdbx_description
1 polymer ?
#
loop_
_entity_poly.entity_id
_entity_poly.type
_entity_poly.pdbx_seq_one_letter_code
_entity_poly.pdbx_strand_id
1 'polypeptide(L)'
;MSHSQFNDKSTPIVPGLTTATAVSPSHWRPSSSSSQDTEGEKPIKHARSLPSYVPLLGNSLELKQNAERMHDWISDQFVAHDGEPFVIRLPGKNDMMFIAKPEHLEQVLKTQFDVFPKSVYIHDMFCDWLGDGIVITNGEVWKRQRRALVSLFSARALREHM
;
A
#
# COMPACT_ATOMS: atom_id res chain seq x y z
N MET A 1 6.42 -59.56 27.60
CA MET A 1 7.52 -60.11 28.42
C MET A 1 8.78 -59.44 27.90
N SER A 2 9.40 -58.51 28.64
CA SER A 2 10.29 -58.73 29.81
C SER A 2 11.66 -59.28 29.35
N HIS A 3 12.86 -58.79 29.69
CA HIS A 3 13.40 -57.86 30.71
C HIS A 3 14.76 -57.26 30.18
N SER A 4 15.47 -56.28 30.78
CA SER A 4 15.14 -55.14 31.66
C SER A 4 16.42 -54.41 32.14
N GLN A 5 16.63 -53.12 31.81
CA GLN A 5 17.57 -52.19 32.50
C GLN A 5 19.09 -52.54 32.36
N PHE A 6 20.12 -51.76 32.72
CA PHE A 6 20.32 -50.53 33.55
C PHE A 6 21.68 -49.89 33.09
N ASN A 7 21.84 -48.56 32.91
CA ASN A 7 22.50 -47.61 33.84
C ASN A 7 23.80 -48.16 34.51
N ASP A 8 24.99 -47.53 34.46
CA ASP A 8 25.34 -46.25 35.10
C ASP A 8 26.82 -45.80 34.82
N LYS A 9 27.18 -44.57 35.26
CA LYS A 9 28.49 -43.91 35.43
C LYS A 9 29.79 -44.72 35.26
N SER A 10 30.81 -44.07 34.66
CA SER A 10 31.96 -43.53 35.43
C SER A 10 32.91 -42.66 34.60
N THR A 11 33.21 -41.47 35.12
CA THR A 11 34.40 -40.68 34.77
C THR A 11 35.65 -41.29 35.42
N PRO A 12 36.83 -40.99 34.87
CA PRO A 12 37.90 -40.54 35.76
C PRO A 12 38.54 -39.22 35.30
N ILE A 13 38.60 -38.27 36.22
CA ILE A 13 39.62 -37.21 36.30
C ILE A 13 40.86 -37.92 36.94
N VAL A 14 42.13 -37.70 36.59
CA VAL A 14 43.08 -36.58 36.80
C VAL A 14 44.42 -36.97 36.09
N PRO A 15 45.57 -36.24 36.17
CA PRO A 15 45.85 -34.80 36.06
C PRO A 15 46.89 -34.45 34.96
N GLY A 16 46.85 -33.21 34.46
CA GLY A 16 48.03 -32.39 34.13
C GLY A 16 48.95 -32.77 32.95
N LEU A 17 48.97 -31.91 31.93
CA LEU A 17 50.18 -31.10 31.65
C LEU A 17 49.82 -29.85 30.84
N THR A 18 50.54 -28.76 31.08
CA THR A 18 50.44 -27.47 30.39
C THR A 18 51.06 -27.49 29.00
N THR A 19 50.41 -26.90 27.98
CA THR A 19 51.13 -26.21 26.88
C THR A 19 50.26 -25.20 26.12
N ALA A 20 50.80 -23.97 26.05
CA ALA A 20 50.47 -22.82 25.19
C ALA A 20 49.35 -22.93 24.14
N THR A 21 48.28 -22.14 24.32
CA THR A 21 47.38 -21.74 23.24
C THR A 21 48.01 -20.62 22.41
N ALA A 22 48.52 -20.94 21.22
CA ALA A 22 48.97 -19.92 20.27
C ALA A 22 47.75 -19.20 19.67
N VAL A 23 47.58 -17.92 20.00
CA VAL A 23 46.55 -17.07 19.38
C VAL A 23 46.98 -16.72 17.96
N SER A 24 46.44 -17.45 16.97
CA SER A 24 46.49 -17.02 15.57
C SER A 24 45.53 -15.85 15.36
N PRO A 25 46.00 -14.66 14.93
CA PRO A 25 45.10 -13.58 14.55
C PRO A 25 44.34 -13.99 13.28
N SER A 26 43.02 -14.12 13.39
CA SER A 26 42.14 -14.32 12.24
C SER A 26 42.19 -13.08 11.35
N HIS A 27 42.94 -13.15 10.26
CA HIS A 27 43.02 -12.11 9.24
C HIS A 27 41.65 -11.97 8.55
N TRP A 28 40.87 -11.00 9.04
CA TRP A 28 39.60 -10.58 8.49
C TRP A 28 39.73 -10.29 6.99
N ARG A 29 39.09 -11.12 6.17
CA ARG A 29 39.05 -10.96 4.71
C ARG A 29 37.79 -10.17 4.38
N PRO A 30 37.87 -8.92 3.89
CA PRO A 30 36.67 -8.19 3.52
C PRO A 30 36.00 -8.91 2.34
N SER A 31 34.77 -9.36 2.54
CA SER A 31 33.92 -9.74 1.41
C SER A 31 33.63 -8.48 0.61
N SER A 32 34.07 -8.43 -0.65
CA SER A 32 33.64 -7.39 -1.59
C SER A 32 32.15 -7.57 -1.86
N SER A 33 31.31 -6.92 -1.06
CA SER A 33 29.91 -6.75 -1.36
C SER A 33 29.82 -6.04 -2.71
N SER A 34 29.27 -6.72 -3.71
CA SER A 34 28.89 -6.10 -4.96
C SER A 34 28.03 -4.88 -4.66
N SER A 35 28.47 -3.69 -5.07
CA SER A 35 27.64 -2.49 -5.07
C SER A 35 26.42 -2.79 -5.94
N GLN A 36 25.27 -3.03 -5.30
CA GLN A 36 24.01 -2.73 -5.95
C GLN A 36 23.94 -1.21 -5.98
N ASP A 37 24.01 -0.64 -7.18
CA ASP A 37 23.84 0.80 -7.36
C ASP A 37 22.46 1.19 -6.81
N THR A 38 22.46 1.93 -5.70
CA THR A 38 21.23 2.46 -5.12
C THR A 38 20.72 3.58 -6.01
N GLU A 39 19.86 3.23 -6.98
CA GLU A 39 19.01 4.20 -7.65
C GLU A 39 18.34 5.08 -6.59
N GLY A 40 18.69 6.37 -6.58
CA GLY A 40 18.49 7.22 -5.42
C GLY A 40 17.05 7.23 -4.94
N GLU A 41 16.84 6.79 -3.69
CA GLU A 41 15.54 6.82 -3.04
C GLU A 41 14.99 8.26 -3.08
N LYS A 42 13.99 8.48 -3.95
CA LYS A 42 13.31 9.77 -4.01
C LYS A 42 12.66 10.01 -2.65
N PRO A 43 12.92 11.17 -1.99
CA PRO A 43 12.44 11.40 -0.64
C PRO A 43 10.92 11.29 -0.59
N ILE A 44 10.40 10.56 0.40
CA ILE A 44 8.97 10.30 0.57
C ILE A 44 8.26 11.63 0.84
N LYS A 45 7.67 12.20 -0.22
CA LYS A 45 6.83 13.40 -0.14
C LYS A 45 5.54 13.04 0.59
N HIS A 46 5.40 13.51 1.82
CA HIS A 46 4.17 13.40 2.57
C HIS A 46 3.16 14.41 2.00
N ALA A 47 1.98 13.94 1.59
CA ALA A 47 0.92 14.80 1.08
C ALA A 47 0.50 15.81 2.17
N ARG A 48 0.26 17.07 1.77
CA ARG A 48 -0.07 18.13 2.72
C ARG A 48 -1.51 17.93 3.23
N SER A 49 -1.69 17.77 4.53
CA SER A 49 -3.05 17.91 5.10
C SER A 49 -3.53 19.35 4.89
N LEU A 50 -4.76 19.53 4.42
CA LEU A 50 -5.38 20.85 4.47
C LEU A 50 -5.47 21.30 5.94
N PRO A 51 -5.21 22.59 6.23
CA PRO A 51 -5.20 23.11 7.60
C PRO A 51 -6.62 23.21 8.14
N SER A 52 -7.04 22.24 8.95
CA SER A 52 -8.33 22.30 9.61
C SER A 52 -8.37 23.44 10.64
N TYR A 53 -9.33 24.35 10.48
CA TYR A 53 -9.64 25.38 11.48
C TYR A 53 -10.31 24.82 12.76
N VAL A 54 -10.72 23.54 12.79
CA VAL A 54 -11.42 22.95 13.95
C VAL A 54 -10.83 21.60 14.33
N PRO A 55 -10.11 21.48 15.46
CA PRO A 55 -9.30 20.30 15.78
C PRO A 55 -10.12 19.00 15.97
N LEU A 56 -11.40 19.09 16.31
CA LEU A 56 -12.29 17.93 16.50
C LEU A 56 -13.12 17.59 15.25
N LEU A 57 -13.52 18.60 14.47
CA LEU A 57 -14.36 18.41 13.28
C LEU A 57 -13.54 18.18 12.01
N GLY A 58 -12.23 18.45 12.01
CA GLY A 58 -11.40 18.33 10.82
C GLY A 58 -11.94 19.22 9.69
N ASN A 59 -11.82 18.73 8.45
CA ASN A 59 -12.27 19.47 7.27
C ASN A 59 -13.75 19.18 6.93
N SER A 60 -14.50 18.56 7.85
CA SER A 60 -15.91 18.20 7.63
C SER A 60 -16.83 19.41 7.47
N LEU A 61 -16.52 20.52 8.15
CA LEU A 61 -17.30 21.74 8.07
C LEU A 61 -17.14 22.41 6.69
N GLU A 62 -15.90 22.48 6.18
CA GLU A 62 -15.58 23.03 4.86
C GLU A 62 -16.21 22.17 3.75
N LEU A 63 -16.13 20.85 3.87
CA LEU A 63 -16.77 19.93 2.93
C LEU A 63 -18.29 20.09 2.92
N LYS A 64 -18.92 20.30 4.09
CA LYS A 64 -20.37 20.54 4.20
C LYS A 64 -20.78 21.91 3.64
N GLN A 65 -20.01 22.96 3.91
CA GLN A 65 -20.28 24.31 3.38
C GLN A 65 -20.16 24.38 1.86
N ASN A 66 -19.29 23.56 1.27
CA ASN A 66 -19.05 23.52 -0.16
C ASN A 66 -19.69 22.31 -0.86
N ALA A 67 -20.61 21.59 -0.22
CA ALA A 67 -21.17 20.33 -0.75
C ALA A 67 -21.81 20.49 -2.14
N GLU A 68 -22.60 21.55 -2.36
CA GLU A 68 -23.23 21.87 -3.66
C GLU A 68 -22.23 22.21 -4.77
N ARG A 69 -21.00 22.60 -4.40
CA ARG A 69 -19.91 23.01 -5.31
C ARG A 69 -18.62 22.22 -5.04
N MET A 70 -18.75 20.97 -4.62
CA MET A 70 -17.63 20.19 -4.09
C MET A 70 -16.48 20.06 -5.09
N HIS A 71 -16.79 19.86 -6.38
CA HIS A 71 -15.80 19.75 -7.45
C HIS A 71 -15.05 21.07 -7.71
N ASP A 72 -15.76 22.20 -7.73
CA ASP A 72 -15.16 23.52 -7.90
C ASP A 72 -14.26 23.84 -6.71
N TRP A 73 -14.73 23.59 -5.48
CA TRP A 73 -13.95 23.82 -4.26
C TRP A 73 -12.68 22.96 -4.21
N ILE A 74 -12.75 21.67 -4.60
CA ILE A 74 -11.57 20.81 -4.74
C ILE A 74 -10.60 21.37 -5.79
N SER A 75 -11.11 21.89 -6.91
CA SER A 75 -10.29 22.51 -7.95
C SER A 75 -9.61 23.78 -7.45
N ASP A 76 -10.31 24.63 -6.70
CA ASP A 76 -9.74 25.81 -6.03
C ASP A 76 -8.62 25.41 -5.06
N GLN A 77 -8.77 24.32 -4.29
CA GLN A 77 -7.71 23.82 -3.42
C GLN A 77 -6.47 23.37 -4.21
N PHE A 78 -6.64 22.70 -5.36
CA PHE A 78 -5.50 22.35 -6.22
C PHE A 78 -4.82 23.59 -6.79
N VAL A 79 -5.56 24.61 -7.24
CA VAL A 79 -4.98 25.87 -7.73
C VAL A 79 -4.20 26.59 -6.61
N ALA A 80 -4.75 26.62 -5.39
CA ALA A 80 -4.08 27.19 -4.22
C ALA A 80 -2.84 26.40 -3.74
N HIS A 81 -2.66 25.17 -4.21
CA HIS A 81 -1.57 24.27 -3.83
C HIS A 81 -0.67 23.85 -5.00
N ASP A 82 -0.67 24.58 -6.12
CA ASP A 82 0.16 24.31 -7.30
C ASP A 82 0.00 22.85 -7.82
N GLY A 83 -1.23 22.34 -7.74
CA GLY A 83 -1.61 20.97 -8.07
C GLY A 83 -1.01 19.88 -7.17
N GLU A 84 -0.26 20.21 -6.11
CA GLU A 84 0.26 19.22 -5.17
C GLU A 84 -0.89 18.46 -4.49
N PRO A 85 -0.72 17.15 -4.21
CA PRO A 85 -1.77 16.36 -3.59
C PRO A 85 -1.98 16.77 -2.14
N PHE A 86 -3.25 16.84 -1.74
CA PHE A 86 -3.65 17.23 -0.39
C PHE A 86 -4.56 16.18 0.27
N VAL A 87 -4.61 16.20 1.59
CA VAL A 87 -5.41 15.26 2.40
C VAL A 87 -6.51 16.00 3.16
N ILE A 88 -7.72 15.46 3.08
CA ILE A 88 -8.89 15.84 3.88
C ILE A 88 -9.08 14.78 4.97
N ARG A 89 -8.96 15.19 6.24
CA ARG A 89 -9.29 14.35 7.39
C ARG A 89 -10.72 14.60 7.84
N LEU A 90 -11.49 13.53 7.95
CA LEU A 90 -12.89 13.52 8.39
C LEU A 90 -13.01 12.70 9.68
N PRO A 91 -13.61 13.23 10.77
CA PRO A 91 -13.77 12.47 12.00
C PRO A 91 -14.66 11.24 11.76
N GLY A 92 -14.19 10.07 12.20
CA GLY A 92 -14.90 8.80 12.03
C GLY A 92 -14.86 8.20 10.61
N LYS A 93 -14.05 8.75 9.69
CA LYS A 93 -13.80 8.19 8.36
C LYS A 93 -12.30 8.10 8.07
N ASN A 94 -11.92 7.30 7.09
CA ASN A 94 -10.55 7.24 6.59
C ASN A 94 -10.14 8.58 5.95
N ASP A 95 -8.86 8.91 6.02
CA ASP A 95 -8.29 10.09 5.36
C ASP A 95 -8.52 10.01 3.84
N MET A 96 -8.99 11.12 3.26
CA MET A 96 -9.27 11.21 1.82
C MET A 96 -8.17 12.03 1.14
N MET A 97 -7.36 11.37 0.30
CA MET A 97 -6.31 12.01 -0.48
C MET A 97 -6.83 12.42 -1.86
N PHE A 98 -6.58 13.68 -2.23
CA PHE A 98 -6.95 14.25 -3.52
C PHE A 98 -5.70 14.46 -4.37
N ILE A 99 -5.78 14.03 -5.64
CA ILE A 99 -4.67 14.03 -6.59
C ILE A 99 -5.12 14.64 -7.93
N ALA A 100 -4.37 15.60 -8.45
CA ALA A 100 -4.60 16.20 -9.78
C ALA A 100 -3.45 16.00 -10.78
N LYS A 101 -2.20 15.87 -10.30
CA LYS A 101 -1.02 15.73 -11.17
C LYS A 101 -1.00 14.38 -11.92
N PRO A 102 -0.74 14.38 -13.24
CA PRO A 102 -0.87 13.19 -14.08
C PRO A 102 0.11 12.07 -13.69
N GLU A 103 1.29 12.40 -13.17
CA GLU A 103 2.29 11.44 -12.72
C GLU A 103 1.75 10.60 -11.54
N HIS A 104 1.07 11.26 -10.60
CA HIS A 104 0.45 10.59 -9.45
C HIS A 104 -0.80 9.81 -9.85
N LEU A 105 -1.58 10.31 -10.81
CA LEU A 105 -2.71 9.57 -11.37
C LEU A 105 -2.25 8.30 -12.11
N GLU A 106 -1.14 8.35 -12.86
CA GLU A 106 -0.56 7.16 -13.48
C GLU A 106 -0.07 6.16 -12.42
N GLN A 107 0.60 6.63 -11.37
CA GLN A 107 1.01 5.77 -10.25
C GLN A 107 -0.17 5.01 -9.64
N VAL A 108 -1.27 5.70 -9.30
CA VAL A 108 -2.45 5.09 -8.67
C VAL A 108 -3.25 4.21 -9.63
N LEU A 109 -3.54 4.70 -10.85
CA LEU A 109 -4.51 4.05 -11.75
C LEU A 109 -3.90 2.97 -12.67
N LYS A 110 -2.58 3.00 -12.90
CA LYS A 110 -1.89 2.11 -13.87
C LYS A 110 -0.80 1.28 -13.21
N THR A 111 0.08 1.89 -12.41
CA THR A 111 1.27 1.21 -11.88
C THR A 111 0.99 0.43 -10.59
N GLN A 112 0.19 1.00 -9.68
CA GLN A 112 -0.06 0.48 -8.33
C GLN A 112 -1.54 0.15 -8.10
N PHE A 113 -2.27 -0.24 -9.16
CA PHE A 113 -3.71 -0.50 -9.10
C PHE A 113 -4.11 -1.51 -8.00
N ASP A 114 -3.31 -2.57 -7.80
CA ASP A 114 -3.59 -3.59 -6.77
C ASP A 114 -3.30 -3.08 -5.33
N VAL A 115 -2.56 -1.97 -5.17
CA VAL A 115 -2.28 -1.30 -3.87
C VAL A 115 -3.40 -0.33 -3.48
N PHE A 116 -4.10 0.24 -4.47
CA PHE A 116 -5.22 1.17 -4.29
C PHE A 116 -6.55 0.53 -4.72
N PRO A 117 -7.05 -0.48 -3.97
CA PRO A 117 -8.36 -1.07 -4.25
C PRO A 117 -9.45 -0.01 -4.09
N LYS A 118 -10.53 -0.14 -4.87
CA LYS A 118 -11.72 0.69 -4.73
C LYS A 118 -12.27 0.55 -3.31
N SER A 119 -12.68 1.68 -2.74
CA SER A 119 -13.10 1.79 -1.34
C SER A 119 -14.21 0.81 -0.98
N VAL A 120 -13.99 0.02 0.09
CA VAL A 120 -14.97 -0.92 0.66
C VAL A 120 -16.27 -0.18 1.01
N TYR A 121 -16.18 1.04 1.56
CA TYR A 121 -17.35 1.88 1.85
C TYR A 121 -18.20 2.19 0.61
N ILE A 122 -17.58 2.32 -0.56
CA ILE A 122 -18.30 2.54 -1.83
C ILE A 122 -18.90 1.22 -2.33
N HIS A 123 -18.22 0.09 -2.11
CA HIS A 123 -18.78 -1.23 -2.40
C HIS A 123 -20.02 -1.50 -1.53
N ASP A 124 -19.90 -1.42 -0.21
CA ASP A 124 -21.00 -1.65 0.74
C ASP A 124 -22.23 -0.78 0.42
N MET A 125 -22.02 0.51 0.09
CA MET A 125 -23.10 1.46 -0.19
C MET A 125 -23.84 1.20 -1.51
N PHE A 126 -23.21 0.55 -2.49
CA PHE A 126 -23.79 0.30 -3.82
C PHE A 126 -24.02 -1.18 -4.16
N CYS A 127 -23.53 -2.12 -3.33
CA CYS A 127 -23.66 -3.56 -3.54
C CYS A 127 -25.13 -3.98 -3.67
N ASP A 128 -26.01 -3.48 -2.81
CA ASP A 128 -27.44 -3.80 -2.85
C ASP A 128 -28.16 -3.35 -4.14
N TRP A 129 -27.59 -2.39 -4.88
CA TRP A 129 -28.19 -1.84 -6.12
C TRP A 129 -27.53 -2.36 -7.39
N LEU A 130 -26.20 -2.49 -7.39
CA LEU A 130 -25.41 -2.87 -8.56
C LEU A 130 -24.91 -4.32 -8.52
N GLY A 131 -25.15 -5.03 -7.40
CA GLY A 131 -24.47 -6.29 -7.07
C GLY A 131 -22.95 -6.09 -7.04
N ASP A 132 -22.20 -7.16 -7.28
CA ASP A 132 -20.77 -7.09 -7.59
C ASP A 132 -20.51 -6.50 -8.99
N GLY A 133 -20.92 -5.25 -9.22
CA GLY A 133 -20.76 -4.55 -10.48
C GLY A 133 -19.31 -4.10 -10.77
N ILE A 134 -18.95 -3.98 -12.05
CA ILE A 134 -17.59 -3.57 -12.50
C ILE A 134 -17.11 -2.24 -11.89
N VAL A 135 -18.02 -1.34 -11.54
CA VAL A 135 -17.68 -0.04 -10.96
C VAL A 135 -17.17 -0.21 -9.52
N ILE A 136 -17.64 -1.21 -8.77
CA ILE A 136 -17.33 -1.38 -7.33
C ILE A 136 -16.43 -2.59 -7.02
N THR A 137 -16.35 -3.60 -7.89
CA THR A 137 -15.49 -4.79 -7.67
C THR A 137 -14.00 -4.53 -7.92
N ASN A 138 -13.15 -5.33 -7.29
CA ASN A 138 -11.69 -5.27 -7.41
C ASN A 138 -11.12 -6.60 -7.96
N GLY A 139 -9.81 -6.62 -8.28
CA GLY A 139 -9.05 -7.83 -8.60
C GLY A 139 -9.57 -8.64 -9.81
N GLU A 140 -9.53 -9.97 -9.70
CA GLU A 140 -9.87 -10.89 -10.82
C GLU A 140 -11.34 -10.83 -11.25
N VAL A 141 -12.26 -10.52 -10.34
CA VAL A 141 -13.69 -10.32 -10.66
C VAL A 141 -13.83 -9.15 -11.62
N TRP A 142 -13.21 -8.01 -11.28
CA TRP A 142 -13.17 -6.83 -12.13
C TRP A 142 -12.48 -7.10 -13.49
N LYS A 143 -11.33 -7.78 -13.50
CA LYS A 143 -10.62 -8.14 -14.75
C LYS A 143 -11.50 -8.98 -15.69
N ARG A 144 -12.25 -9.95 -15.14
CA ARG A 144 -13.19 -10.80 -15.89
C ARG A 144 -14.35 -10.00 -16.47
N GLN A 145 -14.99 -9.17 -15.66
CA GLN A 145 -16.10 -8.30 -16.08
C GLN A 145 -15.65 -7.28 -17.13
N ARG A 146 -14.49 -6.64 -16.94
CA ARG A 146 -13.92 -5.70 -17.91
C ARG A 146 -13.67 -6.37 -19.26
N ARG A 147 -13.13 -7.59 -19.27
CA ARG A 147 -12.89 -8.33 -20.53
C ARG A 147 -14.19 -8.61 -21.29
N ALA A 148 -15.26 -8.95 -20.59
CA ALA A 148 -16.59 -9.18 -21.18
C ALA A 148 -17.26 -7.87 -21.65
N LEU A 149 -17.12 -6.77 -20.92
CA LEU A 149 -17.70 -5.48 -21.32
C LEU A 149 -16.94 -4.82 -22.48
N VAL A 150 -15.61 -4.94 -22.54
CA VAL A 150 -14.80 -4.35 -23.63
C VAL A 150 -15.14 -4.94 -25.01
N SER A 151 -15.57 -6.20 -25.11
CA SER A 151 -16.04 -6.74 -26.39
C SER A 151 -17.41 -6.17 -26.80
N LEU A 152 -18.31 -5.95 -25.83
CA LEU A 152 -19.63 -5.33 -26.05
C LEU A 152 -19.53 -3.84 -26.43
N PHE A 153 -18.54 -3.11 -25.89
CA PHE A 153 -18.23 -1.73 -26.29
C PHE A 153 -17.25 -1.63 -27.46
N SER A 154 -17.03 -2.71 -28.21
CA SER A 154 -16.22 -2.65 -29.44
C SER A 154 -16.92 -1.81 -30.52
N ALA A 155 -16.13 -1.11 -31.35
CA ALA A 155 -16.66 -0.28 -32.44
C ALA A 155 -17.53 -1.06 -33.47
N ARG A 156 -17.40 -2.40 -33.51
CA ARG A 156 -18.30 -3.26 -34.27
C ARG A 156 -19.66 -3.39 -33.58
N ALA A 157 -19.68 -3.77 -32.31
CA ALA A 157 -20.91 -3.98 -31.54
C ALA A 157 -21.72 -2.68 -31.39
N LEU A 158 -21.05 -1.55 -31.16
CA LEU A 158 -21.68 -0.22 -31.12
C LEU A 158 -22.35 0.14 -32.45
N ARG A 159 -21.72 -0.13 -33.60
CA ARG A 159 -22.31 0.13 -34.93
C ARG A 159 -23.46 -0.82 -35.29
N GLU A 160 -23.64 -1.90 -34.54
CA GLU A 160 -24.67 -2.91 -34.76
C GLU A 160 -25.93 -2.65 -33.91
N HIS A 161 -25.86 -1.70 -32.95
CA HIS A 161 -26.92 -1.37 -31.99
C HIS A 161 -27.22 0.15 -31.90
N MET A 162 -26.79 0.93 -32.90
CA MET A 162 -26.95 2.39 -32.99
C MET A 162 -27.36 2.79 -34.41
#